data_AF-A0A2R6BM55-F1
#
_entry.id   AF-A0A2R6BM55-F1
#
_cell.length_a   1.000
_cell.length_b   1.000
_cell.length_c   1.000
_cell.angle_alpha   90.00
_cell.angle_beta   90.00
_cell.angle_gamma   90.00
#
_symmetry.space_group_name_H-M   'P 1'
#
loop_
_entity.id
_entity.type
_entity.pdbx_description
1 polymer ?
#
loop_
_entity_poly.entity_id
_entity_poly.type
_entity_poly.pdbx_seq_one_letter_code
_entity_poly.pdbx_strand_id
1 'polypeptide(L)'
;MKICETAHKISAKPLLLYSSSPPHVGRAGEHYLPKDALKSALLECDVWIELNQKWLLYSSVYEEVVKSNKVRYICLVGMNKDMAVRCIGRLNVPLLLEFQVKLQELTKSAGVVGLEELKKQGMYTRS
;
A
#
# COMPACT_ATOMS: atom_id res chain seq x y z
N MET A 1 11.18 -8.42 -12.66
CA MET A 1 11.38 -8.49 -14.12
C MET A 1 10.05 -8.48 -14.88
N LYS A 2 9.18 -9.49 -14.74
CA LYS A 2 7.89 -9.58 -15.49
C LYS A 2 6.94 -8.38 -15.35
N ILE A 3 6.94 -7.66 -14.22
CA ILE A 3 6.09 -6.48 -14.02
C ILE A 3 6.53 -5.31 -14.93
N CYS A 4 7.83 -5.02 -15.02
CA CYS A 4 8.35 -3.98 -15.90
C CYS A 4 8.05 -4.31 -17.37
N GLU A 5 8.28 -5.55 -17.78
CA GLU A 5 7.94 -6.01 -19.15
C GLU A 5 6.46 -5.82 -19.47
N THR A 6 5.57 -6.18 -18.52
CA THR A 6 4.12 -6.03 -18.72
C THR A 6 3.69 -4.56 -18.73
N ALA A 7 4.30 -3.72 -17.90
CA ALA A 7 4.08 -2.27 -17.92
C ALA A 7 4.52 -1.67 -19.26
N HIS A 8 5.64 -2.13 -19.81
CA HIS A 8 6.11 -1.66 -21.13
C HIS A 8 5.14 -2.04 -22.26
N LYS A 9 4.48 -3.20 -22.19
CA LYS A 9 3.46 -3.61 -23.17
C LYS A 9 2.25 -2.68 -23.22
N ILE A 10 1.98 -1.93 -22.16
CA ILE A 10 0.95 -0.88 -22.12
C ILE A 10 1.56 0.53 -22.33
N SER A 11 2.74 0.62 -22.96
CA SER A 11 3.49 1.86 -23.24
C SER A 11 3.91 2.67 -22.01
N ALA A 12 3.90 2.07 -20.81
CA ALA A 12 4.47 2.70 -19.63
C ALA A 12 6.01 2.69 -19.69
N LYS A 13 6.64 3.57 -18.90
CA LYS A 13 8.10 3.72 -18.77
C LYS A 13 8.56 3.23 -17.39
N PRO A 14 8.66 1.91 -17.17
CA PRO A 14 8.93 1.37 -15.84
C PRO A 14 10.38 1.65 -15.40
N LEU A 15 10.55 2.03 -14.14
CA LEU A 15 11.84 2.11 -13.45
C LEU A 15 11.83 1.11 -12.29
N LEU A 16 12.89 0.30 -12.16
CA LEU A 16 13.08 -0.61 -11.03
C LEU A 16 14.07 0.00 -10.03
N LEU A 17 13.57 0.34 -8.84
CA LEU A 17 14.40 0.73 -7.71
C LEU A 17 14.60 -0.50 -6.81
N TYR A 18 15.85 -0.82 -6.50
CA TYR A 18 16.21 -1.96 -5.66
C TYR A 18 17.17 -1.51 -4.57
N SER A 19 16.86 -1.85 -3.32
CA SER A 19 17.68 -1.54 -2.15
C SER A 19 17.68 -2.70 -1.17
N SER A 20 18.65 -2.74 -0.26
CA SER A 20 18.61 -3.63 0.89
C SER A 20 17.35 -3.40 1.73
N SER A 21 16.82 -4.46 2.34
CA SER A 21 15.72 -4.32 3.30
C SER A 21 16.24 -3.62 4.56
N PRO A 22 15.56 -2.58 5.06
CA PRO A 22 15.89 -2.00 6.37
C PRO A 22 15.54 -2.99 7.50
N PRO A 23 16.11 -2.81 8.71
CA PRO A 23 15.79 -3.65 9.87
C PRO A 23 14.37 -3.40 10.43
N HIS A 24 13.78 -2.23 10.14
CA HIS A 24 12.47 -1.79 10.63
C HIS A 24 11.56 -1.34 9.47
N VAL A 25 10.33 -0.94 9.78
CA VAL A 25 9.32 -0.49 8.80
C VAL A 25 8.95 0.98 8.99
N GLY A 26 8.36 1.59 7.96
CA GLY A 26 7.92 2.99 7.99
C GLY A 26 9.04 3.94 8.40
N ARG A 27 8.71 4.94 9.21
CA ARG A 27 9.66 5.96 9.69
C ARG A 27 10.84 5.37 10.47
N ALA A 28 10.66 4.25 11.19
CA ALA A 28 11.76 3.63 11.94
C ALA A 28 12.81 2.97 11.02
N GLY A 29 12.44 2.61 9.80
CA GLY A 29 13.34 1.98 8.82
C GLY A 29 13.98 2.95 7.83
N GLU A 30 13.45 4.17 7.68
CA GLU A 30 13.80 5.06 6.56
C GLU A 30 15.27 5.54 6.58
N HIS A 31 15.88 5.66 7.75
CA HIS A 31 17.27 6.11 7.92
C HIS A 31 18.31 5.14 7.34
N TYR A 32 17.91 3.88 7.11
CA TYR A 32 18.76 2.84 6.54
C TYR A 32 18.69 2.79 5.01
N LEU A 33 17.93 3.69 4.39
CA LEU A 33 17.65 3.71 2.96
C LEU A 33 18.15 5.01 2.31
N PRO A 34 18.41 5.02 1.00
CA PRO A 34 18.76 6.23 0.26
C PRO A 34 17.51 7.12 0.08
N LYS A 35 17.08 7.74 1.19
CA LYS A 35 15.78 8.40 1.34
C LYS A 35 15.51 9.45 0.28
N ASP A 36 16.49 10.33 0.05
CA ASP A 36 16.30 11.47 -0.86
C ASP A 36 16.23 11.03 -2.32
N ALA A 37 17.00 10.01 -2.70
CA ALA A 37 16.93 9.41 -4.03
C ALA A 37 15.59 8.70 -4.26
N LEU A 38 15.14 7.90 -3.28
CA LEU A 38 13.82 7.25 -3.33
C LEU A 38 12.70 8.28 -3.44
N LYS A 39 12.73 9.31 -2.59
CA LYS A 39 11.72 10.36 -2.61
C LYS A 39 11.66 11.08 -3.96
N SER A 40 12.81 11.50 -4.49
CA SER A 40 12.87 12.23 -5.75
C SER A 40 12.33 11.38 -6.91
N ALA A 41 12.72 10.11 -6.99
CA ALA A 41 12.22 9.20 -8.02
C ALA A 41 10.72 8.94 -7.90
N LEU A 42 10.20 8.83 -6.67
CA LEU A 42 8.77 8.58 -6.43
C LEU A 42 7.90 9.80 -6.66
N LEU A 43 8.38 11.02 -6.42
CA LEU A 43 7.62 12.25 -6.71
C LEU A 43 7.44 12.51 -8.21
N GLU A 44 8.32 11.96 -9.05
CA GLU A 44 8.31 12.12 -10.50
C GLU A 44 7.59 10.97 -11.24
N CYS A 45 7.03 9.98 -10.53
CA CYS A 45 6.34 8.85 -11.16
C CYS A 45 4.81 8.98 -11.09
N ASP A 46 4.11 8.35 -12.04
CA ASP A 46 2.64 8.29 -12.01
C ASP A 46 2.11 7.20 -11.07
N VAL A 47 2.87 6.10 -10.94
CA VAL A 47 2.47 4.89 -10.22
C VAL A 47 3.65 4.34 -9.43
N TRP A 48 3.42 4.06 -8.15
CA TRP A 48 4.36 3.40 -7.26
C TRP A 48 3.82 2.05 -6.81
N ILE A 49 4.46 0.98 -7.28
CA ILE A 49 4.18 -0.40 -6.85
C ILE A 49 5.28 -0.84 -5.88
N GLU A 50 4.95 -0.96 -4.60
CA GLU A 50 5.90 -1.37 -3.57
C GLU A 50 5.90 -2.89 -3.37
N LEU A 51 6.99 -3.55 -3.76
CA LEU A 51 7.17 -5.01 -3.66
C LEU A 51 8.24 -5.38 -2.62
N ASN A 52 8.41 -4.54 -1.61
CA ASN A 52 9.44 -4.70 -0.59
C ASN A 52 9.12 -5.86 0.37
N GLN A 53 10.09 -6.25 1.21
CA GLN A 53 9.83 -7.12 2.38
C GLN A 53 9.46 -6.30 3.63
N LYS A 54 9.83 -5.02 3.65
CA LYS A 54 9.52 -4.05 4.71
C LYS A 54 8.92 -2.82 4.06
N TRP A 55 7.76 -2.40 4.54
CA TRP A 55 7.01 -1.31 3.92
C TRP A 55 7.55 0.07 4.28
N LEU A 56 7.43 1.01 3.34
CA LEU A 56 7.61 2.44 3.51
C LEU A 56 6.33 3.16 3.94
N LEU A 57 5.18 2.46 3.97
CA LEU A 57 3.93 2.99 4.52
C LEU A 57 4.17 3.66 5.89
N TYR A 58 3.72 4.91 6.03
CA TYR A 58 3.96 5.79 7.19
C TYR A 58 5.43 6.24 7.43
N SER A 59 6.30 6.19 6.42
CA SER A 59 7.58 6.92 6.40
C SER A 59 7.41 8.36 5.95
N SER A 60 8.43 9.21 6.15
CA SER A 60 8.45 10.57 5.60
C SER A 60 8.38 10.57 4.06
N VAL A 61 9.04 9.60 3.40
CA VAL A 61 8.97 9.40 1.94
C VAL A 61 7.54 9.15 1.50
N TYR A 62 6.85 8.19 2.14
CA TYR A 62 5.46 7.87 1.83
C TYR A 62 4.54 9.07 2.04
N GLU A 63 4.67 9.77 3.18
CA GLU A 63 3.84 10.93 3.49
C GLU A 63 4.00 12.03 2.45
N GLU A 64 5.23 12.37 2.06
CA GLU A 64 5.50 13.40 1.06
C GLU A 64 4.94 13.00 -0.32
N VAL A 65 5.15 11.75 -0.75
CA VAL A 65 4.66 11.24 -2.03
C VAL A 65 3.13 11.23 -2.08
N VAL A 66 2.45 10.75 -1.04
CA VAL A 66 0.97 10.73 -1.01
C VAL A 66 0.39 12.13 -0.89
N LYS A 67 1.02 13.03 -0.12
CA LYS A 67 0.60 14.44 -0.02
C LYS A 67 0.66 15.16 -1.37
N SER A 68 1.53 14.74 -2.29
CA SER A 68 1.58 15.31 -3.65
C SER A 68 0.28 15.10 -4.44
N ASN A 69 -0.50 14.07 -4.09
CA ASN A 69 -1.73 13.64 -4.77
C ASN A 69 -1.56 13.35 -6.28
N LYS A 70 -0.32 13.16 -6.76
CA LYS A 70 0.00 12.82 -8.15
C LYS A 70 0.19 11.31 -8.37
N VAL A 71 0.67 10.63 -7.34
CA VAL A 71 1.16 9.24 -7.45
C VAL A 71 0.09 8.26 -6.99
N ARG A 72 -0.23 7.28 -7.84
CA ARG A 72 -1.06 6.14 -7.43
C ARG A 72 -0.18 5.09 -6.76
N TYR A 73 -0.39 4.89 -5.46
CA TYR A 73 0.42 3.97 -4.66
C TYR A 73 -0.31 2.67 -4.35
N ILE A 74 0.42 1.55 -4.40
CA ILE A 74 -0.03 0.26 -3.88
C ILE A 74 1.08 -0.43 -3.07
N CYS A 75 0.75 -0.82 -1.84
CA CYS A 75 1.62 -1.58 -0.94
C CYS A 75 1.37 -3.08 -1.14
N LEU A 76 2.34 -3.78 -1.73
CA LEU A 76 2.29 -5.22 -1.99
C LEU A 76 3.45 -5.94 -1.27
N VAL A 77 3.73 -5.51 -0.04
CA VAL A 77 4.86 -6.02 0.74
C VAL A 77 4.65 -7.49 1.12
N GLY A 78 5.69 -8.29 0.91
CA GLY A 78 5.63 -9.75 1.09
C GLY A 78 4.77 -10.48 0.06
N MET A 79 4.24 -9.80 -0.95
CA MET A 79 3.39 -10.40 -1.98
C MET A 79 4.18 -11.42 -2.82
N ASN A 80 3.71 -12.66 -2.83
CA ASN A 80 4.19 -13.68 -3.75
C ASN A 80 3.20 -13.89 -4.92
N LYS A 81 3.58 -14.74 -5.88
CA LYS A 81 2.77 -14.98 -7.09
C LYS A 81 1.39 -15.55 -6.77
N ASP A 82 1.30 -16.52 -5.87
CA ASP A 82 0.03 -17.18 -5.55
C ASP A 82 -0.92 -16.22 -4.83
N MET A 83 -0.40 -15.39 -3.94
CA MET A 83 -1.15 -14.30 -3.31
C MET A 83 -1.63 -13.30 -4.37
N ALA A 84 -0.78 -12.89 -5.32
CA ALA A 84 -1.18 -11.95 -6.38
C ALA A 84 -2.30 -12.52 -7.27
N VAL A 85 -2.24 -13.81 -7.63
CA VAL A 85 -3.31 -14.46 -8.39
C VAL A 85 -4.62 -14.47 -7.61
N ARG A 86 -4.60 -14.88 -6.34
CA ARG A 86 -5.81 -14.99 -5.52
C ARG A 86 -6.41 -13.63 -5.14
N CYS A 87 -5.57 -12.67 -4.79
CA CYS A 87 -5.98 -11.40 -4.21
C CYS A 87 -6.01 -10.24 -5.20
N ILE A 88 -5.56 -10.42 -6.45
CA ILE A 88 -5.63 -9.39 -7.49
C ILE A 88 -6.22 -9.99 -8.75
N GLY A 89 -5.61 -11.05 -9.29
CA GLY A 89 -5.97 -11.61 -10.60
C GLY A 89 -7.35 -12.27 -10.68
N ARG A 90 -7.90 -12.75 -9.55
CA ARG A 90 -9.20 -13.43 -9.47
C ARG A 90 -10.32 -12.57 -8.87
N LEU A 91 -10.06 -11.29 -8.61
CA LEU A 91 -11.06 -10.38 -8.05
C LEU A 91 -11.81 -9.63 -9.13
N ASN A 92 -13.12 -9.46 -8.92
CA ASN A 92 -13.93 -8.49 -9.66
C ASN A 92 -13.70 -7.11 -9.02
N VAL A 93 -12.75 -6.35 -9.57
CA VAL A 93 -12.36 -5.03 -9.04
C VAL A 93 -13.52 -4.02 -9.04
N PRO A 94 -14.36 -3.90 -10.10
CA PRO A 94 -15.55 -3.05 -10.05
C PRO A 94 -16.51 -3.39 -8.92
N LEU A 95 -16.81 -4.67 -8.71
CA LEU A 95 -17.70 -5.09 -7.62
C LEU A 95 -17.09 -4.84 -6.23
N LEU A 96 -15.77 -5.08 -6.09
CA LEU A 96 -15.06 -4.75 -4.86
C LEU A 96 -15.13 -3.25 -4.55
N LEU A 97 -15.00 -2.39 -5.56
CA LEU A 97 -15.13 -0.95 -5.40
C LEU A 97 -16.55 -0.56 -4.94
N GLU A 98 -17.59 -1.13 -5.56
CA GLU A 98 -18.98 -0.89 -5.15
C GLU A 98 -19.20 -1.28 -3.68
N PHE A 99 -18.68 -2.44 -3.28
CA PHE A 99 -18.74 -2.89 -1.88
C PHE A 99 -18.01 -1.93 -0.93
N GLN A 100 -16.80 -1.49 -1.30
CA GLN A 100 -16.01 -0.55 -0.48
C GLN A 100 -16.70 0.81 -0.32
N VAL A 101 -17.33 1.33 -1.38
CA VAL A 101 -18.09 2.59 -1.32
C VAL A 101 -19.27 2.46 -0.35
N LYS A 102 -20.06 1.38 -0.46
CA LYS A 102 -21.18 1.13 0.48
C LYS A 102 -20.69 1.00 1.93
N LEU A 103 -19.59 0.29 2.15
CA LEU A 103 -19.00 0.14 3.49
C LEU A 103 -18.50 1.49 4.04
N GLN A 104 -17.91 2.33 3.19
CA GLN A 104 -17.48 3.68 3.56
C GLN A 104 -18.68 4.56 3.97
N GLU A 105 -19.78 4.52 3.22
CA GLU A 105 -21.00 5.27 3.55
C GLU A 105 -21.57 4.85 4.92
N LEU A 106 -21.69 3.54 5.13
CA LEU A 106 -22.15 2.99 6.40
C LEU A 106 -21.25 3.41 7.57
N THR A 107 -19.94 3.21 7.45
CA THR A 107 -18.98 3.57 8.50
C THR A 107 -18.91 5.06 8.78
N LYS A 108 -19.08 5.91 7.76
CA LYS A 108 -19.14 7.38 7.93
C LYS A 108 -20.41 7.84 8.65
N SER A 109 -21.53 7.14 8.44
CA SER A 109 -22.81 7.44 9.09
C SER A 109 -22.94 6.85 10.52
N ALA A 110 -22.08 5.89 10.87
CA ALA A 110 -22.13 5.22 12.16
C ALA A 110 -21.61 6.13 13.29
N GLY A 111 -22.41 6.34 14.34
CA GLY A 111 -21.98 7.04 15.54
C GLY A 111 -20.97 6.25 16.38
N VAL A 112 -21.05 4.91 16.35
CA VAL A 112 -20.15 3.98 17.02
C VAL A 112 -19.99 2.73 16.17
N VAL A 113 -18.75 2.24 16.03
CA VAL A 113 -18.46 0.89 15.50
C VAL A 113 -18.11 0.00 16.69
N GLY A 114 -18.97 -0.97 16.99
CA GLY A 114 -18.79 -1.91 18.11
C GLY A 114 -18.02 -3.16 17.70
N LEU A 115 -17.13 -3.64 18.57
CA LEU A 115 -16.37 -4.88 18.40
C LEU A 115 -16.79 -5.88 19.49
N GLU A 116 -18.03 -6.35 19.43
CA GLU A 116 -18.65 -7.16 20.48
C GLU A 116 -17.87 -8.45 20.80
N GLU A 117 -17.31 -9.10 19.79
CA GLU A 117 -16.56 -10.34 20.00
C GLU A 117 -15.22 -10.09 20.71
N LEU A 118 -14.58 -8.94 20.48
CA LEU A 118 -13.35 -8.57 21.20
C LEU A 118 -13.63 -8.16 22.65
N LYS A 119 -14.81 -7.58 22.92
CA LYS A 119 -15.26 -7.30 24.29
C LYS A 119 -15.43 -8.58 25.09
N LYS A 120 -16.08 -9.60 24.50
CA LYS A 120 -16.23 -10.93 25.13
C LYS A 120 -14.89 -11.59 25.44
N GLN A 121 -13.90 -11.40 24.57
CA GLN A 121 -12.55 -11.91 24.74
C GLN A 121 -11.68 -11.06 25.70
N GLY A 122 -12.23 -9.98 26.28
CA GLY A 122 -11.47 -9.08 27.17
C GLY A 122 -10.37 -8.29 26.48
N MET A 123 -10.30 -8.30 25.15
CA MET A 123 -9.27 -7.64 24.34
C MET A 123 -9.58 -6.18 24.04
N TYR A 124 -10.79 -5.73 24.37
CA TYR A 124 -11.22 -4.36 24.15
C TYR A 124 -12.11 -3.87 25.30
N THR A 125 -11.57 -3.00 26.14
CA THR A 125 -12.32 -2.25 27.16
C THR A 125 -12.40 -0.80 26.71
N ARG A 126 -13.55 -0.35 26.23
CA ARG A 126 -13.79 1.11 26.15
C ARG A 126 -14.20 1.57 27.55
N SER A 127 -13.51 2.59 28.08
CA SER A 127 -13.99 3.43 29.18
C SER A 127 -15.27 4.17 28.79
#